data_AF-A0A847HJK9-F1
#
_entry.id   AF-A0A847HJK9-F1
#
_cell.length_a   1.000
_cell.length_b   1.000
_cell.length_c   1.000
_cell.angle_alpha   90.00
_cell.angle_beta   90.00
_cell.angle_gamma   90.00
#
_symmetry.space_group_name_H-M   'P 1'
#
loop_
_entity.id
_entity.type
_entity.pdbx_description
1 polymer ?
#
loop_
_entity_poly.entity_id
_entity_poly.type
_entity_poly.pdbx_seq_one_letter_code
_entity_poly.pdbx_strand_id
1 'polypeptide(L)'
;MKRFFASVLVCFLVLAAAGGVSAESVEIFYGPEGGFSRANNARTLLFSDGSRKPATLANSLMHRIDRLEPGSTVKIAMYSMSDYQTLDFWLQAAVDKQLSCKLLLCGVSEWSASSRERIAKAIEKAAKTAEEQGKTLDFQLAAVTAEAMKRNGREHTLEDGKTIYGTMHEKFGIFYRPGNPVPHSSFNGSANISVTSDKIYAENRVFFDEQPAVARQFAEEFARLWNEYSEIVYGRWLPEKYLETSHVPGYVKIVFNSEPVDEFQLTRIDSELINLIHRVEASGSLDLAMFSLTRLELAEAILRSAERNPGARFRLLLDHAQLDDADPLQSKLGPWVEQKAAELGINNIQVRYRFRRNAYGFSTEEKKPILLSFLSLFLHHKNVTVNGKEMAIGSYNWSNSAEFLNFENVMFFNAFYKDHQKVIDSFKAEFETLWSSRMPARIDRPRKGLPQTVTLAEGKALHHKLLRTLEKEENHKVLATLDREAFKTFDQIVADSGLSEKNVRRGIRALEADQFIVKWNKDGIAGYSQAD
;
A
#
# COMPACT_ATOMS: atom_id res chain seq x y z
N MET A 1 -7.90 -62.42 43.53
CA MET A 1 -7.56 -62.67 42.10
C MET A 1 -8.84 -62.56 41.29
N LYS A 2 -8.91 -61.57 40.38
CA LYS A 2 -9.77 -61.47 39.16
C LYS A 2 -11.30 -61.44 39.38
N ARG A 3 -12.12 -60.61 38.70
CA ARG A 3 -11.99 -59.47 37.77
C ARG A 3 -13.41 -58.85 37.74
N PHE A 4 -13.51 -57.53 37.88
CA PHE A 4 -14.73 -56.76 37.65
C PHE A 4 -14.88 -56.46 36.15
N PHE A 5 -16.07 -56.67 35.59
CA PHE A 5 -16.48 -56.13 34.29
C PHE A 5 -17.79 -55.34 34.54
N ALA A 6 -17.70 -54.02 34.50
CA ALA A 6 -18.86 -53.13 34.51
C ALA A 6 -19.05 -52.60 33.08
N SER A 7 -20.25 -52.81 32.56
CA SER A 7 -20.69 -52.33 31.25
C SER A 7 -21.08 -50.86 31.36
N VAL A 8 -20.43 -49.98 30.59
CA VAL A 8 -20.82 -48.57 30.46
C VAL A 8 -21.62 -48.41 29.18
N LEU A 9 -22.90 -48.08 29.35
CA LEU A 9 -23.83 -47.69 28.31
C LEU A 9 -23.46 -46.26 27.85
N VAL A 10 -22.94 -46.10 26.63
CA VAL A 10 -22.67 -44.80 26.03
C VAL A 10 -23.94 -44.32 25.32
N CYS A 11 -24.61 -43.33 25.91
CA CYS A 11 -25.65 -42.56 25.23
C CYS A 11 -25.00 -41.65 24.17
N PHE A 12 -25.22 -41.96 22.89
CA PHE A 12 -24.94 -41.05 21.78
C PHE A 12 -25.99 -39.93 21.77
N LEU A 13 -25.68 -38.81 22.40
CA LEU A 13 -26.31 -37.52 22.10
C LEU A 13 -25.66 -36.97 20.83
N VAL A 14 -26.36 -37.14 19.70
CA VAL A 14 -26.06 -36.43 18.45
C VAL A 14 -26.43 -34.96 18.67
N LEU A 15 -25.50 -34.19 19.21
CA LEU A 15 -25.50 -32.74 19.05
C LEU A 15 -25.15 -32.48 17.59
N ALA A 16 -26.17 -32.13 16.80
CA ALA A 16 -25.99 -31.43 15.54
C ALA A 16 -25.24 -30.12 15.86
N ALA A 17 -23.92 -30.16 15.76
CA ALA A 17 -23.10 -28.98 15.66
C ALA A 17 -23.50 -28.31 14.34
N ALA A 18 -24.43 -27.36 14.42
CA ALA A 18 -24.48 -26.29 13.46
C ALA A 18 -23.06 -25.69 13.46
N GLY A 19 -22.29 -26.03 12.43
CA GLY A 19 -20.97 -25.49 12.20
C GLY A 19 -21.11 -23.99 11.99
N GLY A 20 -21.07 -23.24 13.08
CA GLY A 20 -20.71 -21.85 13.05
C GLY A 20 -19.30 -21.81 12.51
N VAL A 21 -19.17 -21.58 11.20
CA VAL A 21 -17.93 -21.04 10.64
C VAL A 21 -17.68 -19.80 11.46
N SER A 22 -16.75 -19.87 12.42
CA SER A 22 -16.28 -18.69 13.15
C SER A 22 -15.88 -17.70 12.08
N ALA A 23 -16.64 -16.61 11.94
CA ALA A 23 -16.29 -15.57 10.99
C ALA A 23 -14.84 -15.16 11.25
N GLU A 24 -14.09 -15.04 10.16
CA GLU A 24 -12.70 -14.66 10.20
C GLU A 24 -12.53 -13.30 10.88
N SER A 25 -11.65 -13.20 11.88
CA SER A 25 -11.52 -11.97 12.67
C SER A 25 -10.44 -11.00 12.16
N VAL A 26 -9.65 -11.43 11.18
CA VAL A 26 -8.61 -10.62 10.54
C VAL A 26 -8.57 -10.95 9.06
N GLU A 27 -8.62 -9.96 8.18
CA GLU A 27 -8.58 -10.15 6.72
C GLU A 27 -7.66 -9.12 6.08
N ILE A 28 -6.95 -9.49 5.01
CA ILE A 28 -6.12 -8.57 4.23
C ILE A 28 -6.64 -8.47 2.79
N PHE A 29 -6.62 -7.26 2.24
CA PHE A 29 -7.08 -6.91 0.89
C PHE A 29 -5.95 -6.19 0.15
N TYR A 30 -5.94 -6.27 -1.18
CA TYR A 30 -4.83 -5.77 -1.99
C TYR A 30 -5.27 -4.92 -3.17
N GLY A 31 -4.38 -4.01 -3.55
CA GLY A 31 -4.37 -3.35 -4.84
C GLY A 31 -3.26 -3.94 -5.72
N PRO A 32 -3.35 -3.79 -7.05
CA PRO A 32 -4.52 -3.31 -7.78
C PRO A 32 -5.61 -4.38 -7.87
N GLU A 33 -6.88 -3.97 -7.85
CA GLU A 33 -8.05 -4.78 -8.19
C GLU A 33 -8.17 -6.13 -7.45
N GLY A 34 -7.77 -6.18 -6.17
CA GLY A 34 -7.80 -7.40 -5.36
C GLY A 34 -6.45 -8.12 -5.26
N GLY A 35 -5.40 -7.60 -5.89
CA GLY A 35 -4.04 -8.12 -5.83
C GLY A 35 -3.63 -8.89 -7.09
N PHE A 36 -2.37 -9.32 -7.11
CA PHE A 36 -1.77 -10.05 -8.23
C PHE A 36 -2.01 -11.55 -8.14
N SER A 37 -2.05 -12.11 -6.92
CA SER A 37 -2.24 -13.54 -6.77
C SER A 37 -3.69 -13.92 -7.10
N ARG A 38 -3.85 -15.06 -7.77
CA ARG A 38 -5.19 -15.57 -8.12
C ARG A 38 -6.06 -15.80 -6.89
N ALA A 39 -5.47 -16.24 -5.78
CA ALA A 39 -6.19 -16.50 -4.53
C ALA A 39 -6.80 -15.21 -3.95
N ASN A 40 -6.07 -14.09 -4.03
CA ASN A 40 -6.56 -12.82 -3.53
C ASN A 40 -7.52 -12.14 -4.51
N ASN A 41 -7.16 -12.08 -5.79
CA ASN A 41 -7.93 -11.40 -6.83
C ASN A 41 -9.32 -12.04 -7.06
N ALA A 42 -9.45 -13.37 -6.88
CA ALA A 42 -10.71 -14.08 -7.08
C ALA A 42 -11.75 -13.87 -5.96
N ARG A 43 -11.38 -13.20 -4.85
CA ARG A 43 -12.29 -13.00 -3.72
C ARG A 43 -13.40 -12.01 -4.05
N THR A 44 -14.57 -12.24 -3.47
CA THR A 44 -15.75 -11.37 -3.60
C THR A 44 -16.35 -11.06 -2.24
N LEU A 45 -16.96 -9.89 -2.12
CA LEU A 45 -17.68 -9.42 -0.95
C LEU A 45 -19.18 -9.38 -1.24
N LEU A 46 -19.99 -9.85 -0.29
CA LEU A 46 -21.45 -9.80 -0.35
C LEU A 46 -21.93 -8.61 0.48
N PHE A 47 -22.59 -7.65 -0.18
CA PHE A 47 -23.15 -6.46 0.45
C PHE A 47 -24.57 -6.73 0.96
N SER A 48 -25.06 -5.85 1.83
CA SER A 48 -26.39 -5.91 2.46
C SER A 48 -27.54 -5.82 1.45
N ASP A 49 -27.31 -5.16 0.31
CA ASP A 49 -28.23 -5.10 -0.82
C ASP A 49 -28.28 -6.39 -1.66
N GLY A 50 -27.51 -7.41 -1.28
CA GLY A 50 -27.38 -8.69 -2.00
C GLY A 50 -26.39 -8.66 -3.16
N SER A 51 -25.80 -7.51 -3.49
CA SER A 51 -24.81 -7.40 -4.55
C SER A 51 -23.49 -8.08 -4.17
N ARG A 52 -22.82 -8.67 -5.17
CA ARG A 52 -21.48 -9.24 -5.02
C ARG A 52 -20.49 -8.39 -5.78
N LYS A 53 -19.45 -7.91 -5.10
CA LYS A 53 -18.39 -7.08 -5.70
C LYS A 53 -17.01 -7.72 -5.48
N PRO A 54 -16.04 -7.50 -6.39
CA PRO A 54 -14.66 -7.96 -6.16
C PRO A 54 -14.08 -7.39 -4.86
N ALA A 55 -13.28 -8.18 -4.15
CA ALA A 55 -12.67 -7.82 -2.87
C ALA A 55 -11.47 -6.87 -3.04
N THR A 56 -11.70 -5.69 -3.60
CA THR A 56 -10.67 -4.65 -3.79
C THR A 56 -10.46 -3.80 -2.52
N LEU A 57 -9.46 -2.91 -2.53
CA LEU A 57 -9.22 -1.99 -1.41
C LEU A 57 -10.41 -1.06 -1.18
N ALA A 58 -11.00 -0.49 -2.22
CA ALA A 58 -12.18 0.38 -2.11
C ALA A 58 -13.41 -0.41 -1.63
N ASN A 59 -13.71 -1.54 -2.29
CA ASN A 59 -14.88 -2.35 -1.96
C ASN A 59 -14.82 -2.94 -0.54
N SER A 60 -13.62 -3.28 -0.04
CA SER A 60 -13.47 -3.77 1.34
C SER A 60 -13.86 -2.73 2.39
N LEU A 61 -13.53 -1.44 2.19
CA LEU A 61 -13.94 -0.36 3.07
C LEU A 61 -15.44 -0.05 2.95
N MET A 62 -15.99 0.00 1.73
CA MET A 62 -17.43 0.16 1.55
C MET A 62 -18.21 -1.00 2.20
N HIS A 63 -17.75 -2.24 2.06
CA HIS A 63 -18.34 -3.41 2.71
C HIS A 63 -18.30 -3.32 4.24
N ARG A 64 -17.22 -2.77 4.82
CA ARG A 64 -17.16 -2.49 6.25
C ARG A 64 -18.24 -1.50 6.69
N ILE A 65 -18.36 -0.37 5.99
CA ILE A 65 -19.34 0.68 6.29
C ILE A 65 -20.78 0.16 6.09
N ASP A 66 -21.00 -0.64 5.06
CA ASP A 66 -22.26 -1.32 4.76
C ASP A 66 -22.75 -2.23 5.88
N ARG A 67 -21.84 -2.77 6.70
CA ARG A 67 -22.18 -3.67 7.81
C ARG A 67 -22.30 -2.99 9.17
N LEU A 68 -22.06 -1.68 9.26
CA LEU A 68 -22.23 -0.94 10.50
C LEU A 68 -23.71 -0.88 10.91
N GLU A 69 -23.94 -0.99 12.21
CA GLU A 69 -25.25 -0.79 12.84
C GLU A 69 -25.64 0.69 12.82
N PRO A 70 -26.94 1.04 12.73
CA PRO A 70 -27.38 2.42 12.90
C PRO A 70 -26.92 3.04 14.22
N GLY A 71 -26.36 4.25 14.17
CA GLY A 71 -25.79 4.96 15.32
C GLY A 71 -24.32 4.62 15.62
N SER A 72 -23.66 3.82 14.79
CA SER A 72 -22.23 3.50 14.96
C SER A 72 -21.33 4.73 14.78
N THR A 73 -20.13 4.69 15.35
CA THR A 73 -19.10 5.72 15.13
C THR A 73 -18.00 5.20 14.22
N VAL A 74 -17.58 6.03 13.27
CA VAL A 74 -16.50 5.76 12.31
C VAL A 74 -15.45 6.85 12.41
N LYS A 75 -14.20 6.47 12.65
CA LYS A 75 -13.06 7.40 12.67
C LYS A 75 -12.00 6.90 11.70
N ILE A 76 -11.54 7.74 10.80
CA ILE A 76 -10.52 7.38 9.80
C ILE A 76 -9.42 8.42 9.80
N ALA A 77 -8.17 7.99 9.97
CA ALA A 77 -6.97 8.78 9.71
C ALA A 77 -6.34 8.31 8.40
N MET A 78 -6.17 9.23 7.46
CA MET A 78 -5.75 8.90 6.11
C MET A 78 -4.82 9.96 5.54
N TYR A 79 -3.60 9.57 5.16
CA TYR A 79 -2.66 10.48 4.50
C TYR A 79 -3.30 11.26 3.34
N SER A 80 -3.99 10.56 2.44
CA SER A 80 -4.73 11.21 1.36
C SER A 80 -5.97 10.42 0.95
N MET A 81 -6.99 11.14 0.48
CA MET A 81 -8.21 10.57 -0.07
C MET A 81 -8.54 11.24 -1.40
N SER A 82 -8.81 10.45 -2.44
CA SER A 82 -9.25 10.91 -3.76
C SER A 82 -10.21 9.95 -4.46
N ASP A 83 -10.60 8.85 -3.81
CA ASP A 83 -11.71 8.01 -4.24
C ASP A 83 -13.03 8.57 -3.71
N TYR A 84 -13.68 9.39 -4.55
CA TYR A 84 -14.95 10.02 -4.23
C TYR A 84 -16.13 9.04 -4.28
N GLN A 85 -16.02 7.89 -4.95
CA GLN A 85 -17.07 6.89 -4.92
C GLN A 85 -17.18 6.29 -3.51
N THR A 86 -16.04 6.00 -2.88
CA THR A 86 -15.99 5.57 -1.48
C THR A 86 -16.47 6.69 -0.54
N LEU A 87 -16.14 7.96 -0.82
CA LEU A 87 -16.67 9.10 -0.05
C LEU A 87 -18.19 9.19 -0.11
N ASP A 88 -18.76 9.17 -1.31
CA ASP A 88 -20.20 9.29 -1.53
C ASP A 88 -20.95 8.14 -0.84
N PHE A 89 -20.40 6.92 -0.93
CA PHE A 89 -20.93 5.77 -0.21
C PHE A 89 -20.93 5.99 1.31
N TRP A 90 -19.83 6.51 1.85
CA TRP A 90 -19.73 6.78 3.29
C TRP A 90 -20.67 7.90 3.74
N LEU A 91 -20.78 8.99 2.99
CA LEU A 91 -21.70 10.09 3.28
C LEU A 91 -23.16 9.63 3.27
N GLN A 92 -23.54 8.82 2.27
CA GLN A 92 -24.88 8.25 2.21
C GLN A 92 -25.15 7.34 3.41
N ALA A 93 -24.21 6.45 3.74
CA ALA A 93 -24.33 5.59 4.91
C ALA A 93 -24.38 6.39 6.22
N ALA A 94 -23.64 7.50 6.32
CA ALA A 94 -23.66 8.38 7.48
C ALA A 94 -25.05 8.98 7.71
N VAL A 95 -25.73 9.41 6.64
CA VAL A 95 -27.10 9.91 6.71
C VAL A 95 -28.10 8.79 7.01
N ASP A 96 -28.06 7.68 6.27
CA ASP A 96 -29.08 6.63 6.38
C ASP A 96 -29.01 5.85 7.68
N LYS A 97 -27.80 5.64 8.19
CA LYS A 97 -27.56 4.91 9.43
C LYS A 97 -27.31 5.84 10.62
N GLN A 98 -27.39 7.16 10.44
CA GLN A 98 -27.13 8.14 11.49
C GLN A 98 -25.76 7.89 12.17
N LEU A 99 -24.71 7.72 11.36
CA LEU A 99 -23.37 7.45 11.85
C LEU A 99 -22.73 8.74 12.38
N SER A 100 -21.92 8.62 13.43
CA SER A 100 -21.01 9.68 13.86
C SER A 100 -19.66 9.50 13.18
N CYS A 101 -19.23 10.45 12.38
CA CYS A 101 -18.09 10.28 11.48
C CYS A 101 -16.98 11.33 11.71
N LYS A 102 -15.73 10.86 11.85
CA LYS A 102 -14.54 11.71 11.85
C LYS A 102 -13.57 11.28 10.77
N LEU A 103 -13.16 12.23 9.93
CA LEU A 103 -12.09 12.04 8.95
C LEU A 103 -10.93 12.98 9.29
N LEU A 104 -9.76 12.41 9.48
CA LEU A 104 -8.51 13.13 9.66
C LEU A 104 -7.63 12.92 8.42
N LEU A 105 -7.23 14.01 7.78
CA LEU A 105 -6.35 13.99 6.60
C LEU A 105 -4.97 14.58 6.90
N CYS A 106 -3.97 14.27 6.07
CA CYS A 106 -2.74 15.05 6.10
C CYS A 106 -3.00 16.43 5.46
N GLY A 107 -2.71 17.51 6.20
CA GLY A 107 -2.79 18.90 5.72
C GLY A 107 -1.47 19.46 5.20
N VAL A 108 -0.33 18.82 5.53
CA VAL A 108 1.02 19.30 5.22
C VAL A 108 1.34 19.27 3.72
N SER A 109 0.89 18.25 3.00
CA SER A 109 1.19 18.11 1.57
C SER A 109 0.32 19.04 0.72
N GLU A 110 0.94 19.95 -0.03
CA GLU A 110 0.25 20.94 -0.88
C GLU A 110 -0.60 20.29 -1.97
N TRP A 111 -0.10 19.23 -2.61
CA TRP A 111 -0.77 18.56 -3.73
C TRP A 111 -2.15 17.96 -3.35
N SER A 112 -2.39 17.70 -2.06
CA SER A 112 -3.65 17.15 -1.58
C SER A 112 -4.65 18.21 -1.10
N ALA A 113 -4.28 19.50 -1.11
CA ALA A 113 -5.14 20.61 -0.69
C ALA A 113 -6.46 20.66 -1.46
N SER A 114 -6.40 20.57 -2.80
CA SER A 114 -7.60 20.55 -3.65
C SER A 114 -8.52 19.37 -3.34
N SER A 115 -7.98 18.22 -2.93
CA SER A 115 -8.76 17.06 -2.52
C SER A 115 -9.49 17.32 -1.21
N ARG A 116 -8.81 17.91 -0.22
CA ARG A 116 -9.40 18.28 1.08
C ARG A 116 -10.57 19.26 0.90
N GLU A 117 -10.40 20.28 0.07
CA GLU A 117 -11.46 21.24 -0.24
C GLU A 117 -12.67 20.58 -0.90
N ARG A 118 -12.44 19.65 -1.85
CA ARG A 118 -13.52 18.90 -2.50
C ARG A 118 -14.27 18.02 -1.51
N ILE A 119 -13.56 17.36 -0.60
CA ILE A 119 -14.16 16.55 0.46
C ILE A 119 -15.03 17.43 1.37
N ALA A 120 -14.51 18.58 1.83
CA ALA A 120 -15.28 19.52 2.66
C ALA A 120 -16.58 19.97 1.97
N LYS A 121 -16.51 20.34 0.68
CA LYS A 121 -17.69 20.71 -0.13
C LYS A 121 -18.68 19.54 -0.31
N ALA A 122 -18.18 18.31 -0.46
CA ALA A 122 -19.03 17.13 -0.55
C ALA A 122 -19.77 16.87 0.77
N ILE A 123 -19.09 17.01 1.91
CA ILE A 123 -19.72 16.91 3.24
C ILE A 123 -20.78 17.99 3.42
N GLU A 124 -20.47 19.25 3.09
CA GLU A 124 -21.42 20.36 3.17
C GLU A 124 -22.68 20.13 2.32
N LYS A 125 -22.50 19.67 1.07
CA LYS A 125 -23.60 19.31 0.18
C LYS A 125 -24.46 18.17 0.76
N ALA A 126 -23.82 17.14 1.30
CA ALA A 126 -24.52 16.03 1.92
C ALA A 126 -25.30 16.48 3.17
N ALA A 127 -24.74 17.36 4.00
CA ALA A 127 -25.41 17.92 5.17
C ALA A 127 -26.68 18.69 4.78
N LYS A 128 -26.59 19.56 3.77
CA LYS A 128 -27.75 20.30 3.25
C LYS A 128 -28.83 19.36 2.70
N THR A 129 -28.42 18.35 1.93
CA THR A 129 -29.35 17.36 1.36
C THR A 129 -30.03 16.56 2.47
N ALA A 130 -29.31 16.21 3.54
CA ALA A 130 -29.89 15.53 4.70
C ALA A 130 -30.92 16.42 5.42
N GLU A 131 -30.61 17.70 5.61
CA GLU A 131 -31.52 18.67 6.24
C GLU A 131 -32.83 18.83 5.44
N GLU A 132 -32.75 18.93 4.11
CA GLU A 132 -33.92 18.97 3.21
C GLU A 132 -34.79 17.70 3.32
N GLN A 133 -34.21 16.57 3.73
CA GLN A 133 -34.90 15.30 3.97
C GLN A 133 -35.34 15.12 5.44
N GLY A 134 -35.16 16.13 6.30
CA GLY A 134 -35.46 16.05 7.73
C GLY A 134 -34.52 15.13 8.52
N LYS A 135 -33.32 14.85 7.98
CA LYS A 135 -32.24 14.08 8.61
C LYS A 135 -31.10 15.01 9.01
N THR A 136 -30.18 14.52 9.84
CA THR A 136 -28.93 15.21 10.17
C THR A 136 -27.72 14.42 9.68
N LEU A 137 -26.59 15.11 9.52
CA LEU A 137 -25.29 14.53 9.22
C LEU A 137 -24.30 14.89 10.33
N ASP A 138 -23.84 13.91 11.11
CA ASP A 138 -22.77 14.09 12.10
C ASP A 138 -21.43 13.70 11.48
N PHE A 139 -20.77 14.69 10.86
CA PHE A 139 -19.50 14.49 10.18
C PHE A 139 -18.52 15.62 10.52
N GLN A 140 -17.30 15.25 10.94
CA GLN A 140 -16.19 16.18 11.13
C GLN A 140 -15.03 15.85 10.20
N LEU A 141 -14.37 16.90 9.70
CA LEU A 141 -13.14 16.80 8.92
C LEU A 141 -12.06 17.64 9.62
N ALA A 142 -10.90 17.05 9.85
CA ALA A 142 -9.72 17.73 10.37
C ALA A 142 -8.50 17.43 9.50
N ALA A 143 -7.45 18.24 9.64
CA ALA A 143 -6.19 18.03 8.93
C ALA A 143 -4.97 18.27 9.82
N VAL A 144 -3.96 17.40 9.72
CA VAL A 144 -2.66 17.59 10.37
C VAL A 144 -1.90 18.76 9.72
N THR A 145 -1.45 19.73 10.50
CA THR A 145 -0.86 20.98 9.97
C THR A 145 0.68 20.98 9.99
N ALA A 146 1.30 21.77 9.11
CA ALA A 146 2.76 21.89 9.08
C ALA A 146 3.29 22.57 10.35
N GLU A 147 2.53 23.50 10.90
CA GLU A 147 2.78 24.20 12.16
C GLU A 147 2.84 23.21 13.33
N ALA A 148 1.94 22.23 13.36
CA ALA A 148 1.96 21.19 14.38
C ALA A 148 3.16 20.24 14.20
N MET A 149 3.51 19.87 12.98
CA MET A 149 4.71 19.06 12.71
C MET A 149 5.98 19.79 13.18
N LYS A 150 6.09 21.09 12.85
CA LYS A 150 7.18 21.96 13.30
C LYS A 150 7.27 22.04 14.82
N ARG A 151 6.16 22.32 15.49
CA ARG A 151 6.09 22.43 16.97
C ARG A 151 6.62 21.18 17.67
N ASN A 152 6.49 20.03 17.03
CA ASN A 152 6.91 18.73 17.57
C ASN A 152 8.23 18.22 16.97
N GLY A 153 9.06 19.11 16.42
CA GLY A 153 10.41 18.77 15.95
C GLY A 153 10.45 17.87 14.71
N ARG A 154 9.36 17.78 13.94
CA ARG A 154 9.25 16.97 12.73
C ARG A 154 9.49 17.80 11.47
N GLU A 155 10.58 18.53 11.46
CA GLU A 155 11.06 19.30 10.31
C GLU A 155 12.53 18.98 10.04
N HIS A 156 12.95 19.19 8.79
CA HIS A 156 14.35 19.06 8.39
C HIS A 156 14.70 20.15 7.38
N THR A 157 15.89 20.72 7.50
CA THR A 157 16.40 21.70 6.55
C THR A 157 17.33 21.01 5.57
N LEU A 158 16.96 21.03 4.29
CA LEU A 158 17.74 20.49 3.19
C LEU A 158 19.01 21.30 2.93
N GLU A 159 19.94 20.75 2.14
CA GLU A 159 21.21 21.41 1.80
C GLU A 159 21.04 22.75 1.09
N ASP A 160 19.95 22.91 0.33
CA ASP A 160 19.59 24.17 -0.35
C ASP A 160 18.94 25.22 0.58
N GLY A 161 18.84 24.91 1.88
CA GLY A 161 18.22 25.76 2.89
C GLY A 161 16.70 25.64 2.97
N LYS A 162 16.05 24.83 2.12
CA LYS A 162 14.60 24.60 2.18
C LYS A 162 14.25 23.74 3.38
N THR A 163 13.37 24.25 4.24
CA THR A 163 12.76 23.45 5.31
C THR A 163 11.62 22.59 4.75
N ILE A 164 11.65 21.30 5.07
CA ILE A 164 10.60 20.34 4.81
C ILE A 164 9.99 19.85 6.12
N TYR A 165 8.71 19.50 6.06
CA TYR A 165 7.94 19.02 7.21
C TYR A 165 7.57 17.56 7.01
N GLY A 166 7.55 16.79 8.09
CA GLY A 166 6.97 15.46 8.10
C GLY A 166 5.48 15.50 7.75
N THR A 167 4.93 14.34 7.39
CA THR A 167 3.51 14.19 7.06
C THR A 167 2.83 13.17 7.98
N MET A 168 1.50 13.23 8.13
CA MET A 168 0.75 12.12 8.73
C MET A 168 0.60 11.02 7.68
N HIS A 169 1.54 10.08 7.66
CA HIS A 169 1.64 9.07 6.61
C HIS A 169 0.94 7.75 6.99
N GLU A 170 0.16 7.75 8.06
CA GLU A 170 -0.64 6.59 8.45
C GLU A 170 -1.94 6.48 7.65
N LYS A 171 -2.46 5.25 7.57
CA LYS A 171 -3.74 4.94 6.93
C LYS A 171 -4.49 3.91 7.76
N PHE A 172 -5.37 4.36 8.64
CA PHE A 172 -6.13 3.47 9.50
C PHE A 172 -7.56 3.99 9.76
N GLY A 173 -8.41 3.11 10.26
CA GLY A 173 -9.74 3.47 10.70
C GLY A 173 -10.24 2.59 11.83
N ILE A 174 -11.22 3.10 12.58
CA ILE A 174 -11.72 2.54 13.82
C ILE A 174 -13.24 2.62 13.80
N PHE A 175 -13.88 1.56 14.26
CA PHE A 175 -15.33 1.41 14.27
C PHE A 175 -15.82 1.11 15.68
N TYR A 176 -16.89 1.78 16.10
CA TYR A 176 -17.55 1.62 17.38
C TYR A 176 -19.00 1.21 17.16
N ARG A 177 -19.48 0.30 18.02
CA ARG A 177 -20.92 0.02 18.12
C ARG A 177 -21.67 1.25 18.64
N PRO A 178 -22.97 1.37 18.36
CA PRO A 178 -23.78 2.49 18.84
C PRO A 178 -23.68 2.63 20.37
N GLY A 179 -23.33 3.83 20.84
CA GLY A 179 -23.22 4.15 22.27
C GLY A 179 -22.08 3.46 23.02
N ASN A 180 -21.19 2.71 22.35
CA ASN A 180 -20.10 2.00 23.01
C ASN A 180 -18.81 2.86 23.05
N PRO A 181 -18.20 3.08 24.23
CA PRO A 181 -16.96 3.85 24.33
C PRO A 181 -15.71 3.08 23.87
N VAL A 182 -15.83 1.77 23.66
CA VAL A 182 -14.72 0.90 23.23
C VAL A 182 -14.91 0.53 21.75
N PRO A 183 -13.89 0.73 20.89
CA PRO A 183 -14.00 0.34 19.50
C PRO A 183 -14.00 -1.19 19.38
N HIS A 184 -14.81 -1.73 18.48
CA HIS A 184 -14.90 -3.18 18.27
C HIS A 184 -14.04 -3.66 17.10
N SER A 185 -13.84 -2.82 16.08
CA SER A 185 -13.10 -3.19 14.87
C SER A 185 -12.22 -2.04 14.38
N SER A 186 -11.25 -2.37 13.54
CA SER A 186 -10.36 -1.39 12.89
C SER A 186 -9.84 -1.87 11.54
N PHE A 187 -9.13 -1.00 10.83
CA PHE A 187 -8.28 -1.39 9.71
C PHE A 187 -7.00 -0.57 9.69
N ASN A 188 -5.94 -1.09 9.06
CA ASN A 188 -4.73 -0.36 8.72
C ASN A 188 -4.00 -0.99 7.53
N GLY A 189 -3.13 -0.25 6.86
CA GLY A 189 -2.24 -0.81 5.85
C GLY A 189 -1.44 0.27 5.13
N SER A 190 -0.90 -0.09 3.97
CA SER A 190 -0.15 0.87 3.15
C SER A 190 -1.05 1.79 2.31
N ALA A 191 -2.29 1.35 2.02
CA ALA A 191 -3.16 1.96 1.01
C ALA A 191 -3.92 3.21 1.48
N ASN A 192 -3.81 4.27 0.67
CA ASN A 192 -4.70 5.43 0.74
C ASN A 192 -6.15 5.05 0.35
N ILE A 193 -7.10 5.97 0.59
CA ILE A 193 -8.44 5.88 -0.03
C ILE A 193 -8.39 6.65 -1.36
N SER A 194 -7.71 6.08 -2.35
CA SER A 194 -7.54 6.68 -3.67
C SER A 194 -7.81 5.69 -4.80
N VAL A 195 -8.24 6.22 -5.94
CA VAL A 195 -8.41 5.45 -7.18
C VAL A 195 -7.10 4.77 -7.57
N THR A 196 -5.96 5.44 -7.36
CA THR A 196 -4.64 4.89 -7.69
C THR A 196 -4.23 3.74 -6.77
N SER A 197 -4.53 3.82 -5.47
CA SER A 197 -4.33 2.69 -4.55
C SER A 197 -5.15 1.48 -4.98
N ASP A 198 -6.42 1.67 -5.35
CA ASP A 198 -7.30 0.56 -5.74
C ASP A 198 -6.96 -0.03 -7.12
N LYS A 199 -6.54 0.79 -8.08
CA LYS A 199 -6.43 0.40 -9.51
C LYS A 199 -5.00 0.24 -10.04
N ILE A 200 -4.02 0.82 -9.37
CA ILE A 200 -2.69 1.05 -9.94
C ILE A 200 -1.58 0.49 -9.04
N TYR A 201 -1.56 0.88 -7.77
CA TYR A 201 -0.47 0.56 -6.86
C TYR A 201 -0.61 -0.83 -6.23
N ALA A 202 0.53 -1.51 -6.04
CA ALA A 202 0.59 -2.71 -5.21
C ALA A 202 0.56 -2.31 -3.74
N GLU A 203 -0.61 -2.39 -3.11
CA GLU A 203 -0.83 -1.94 -1.74
C GLU A 203 -1.72 -2.91 -0.96
N ASN A 204 -1.85 -2.69 0.34
CA ASN A 204 -2.65 -3.53 1.20
C ASN A 204 -3.49 -2.75 2.21
N ARG A 205 -4.52 -3.43 2.73
CA ARG A 205 -5.33 -3.02 3.87
C ARG A 205 -5.75 -4.25 4.66
N VAL A 206 -5.42 -4.28 5.94
CA VAL A 206 -5.82 -5.32 6.89
C VAL A 206 -7.00 -4.81 7.72
N PHE A 207 -8.07 -5.60 7.81
CA PHE A 207 -9.20 -5.39 8.71
C PHE A 207 -9.08 -6.30 9.92
N PHE A 208 -9.46 -5.76 11.08
CA PHE A 208 -9.53 -6.45 12.35
C PHE A 208 -10.98 -6.40 12.85
N ASP A 209 -11.69 -7.50 12.66
CA ASP A 209 -13.09 -7.75 12.99
C ASP A 209 -13.25 -8.23 14.43
N GLU A 210 -13.97 -7.48 15.26
CA GLU A 210 -14.22 -7.87 16.66
C GLU A 210 -12.91 -8.08 17.45
N GLN A 211 -11.93 -7.21 17.19
CA GLN A 211 -10.59 -7.19 17.78
C GLN A 211 -10.36 -5.90 18.59
N PRO A 212 -11.10 -5.68 19.69
CA PRO A 212 -11.07 -4.42 20.45
C PRO A 212 -9.68 -4.10 21.05
N ALA A 213 -8.83 -5.11 21.29
CA ALA A 213 -7.45 -4.86 21.73
C ALA A 213 -6.58 -4.23 20.64
N VAL A 214 -6.80 -4.56 19.37
CA VAL A 214 -6.12 -3.93 18.23
C VAL A 214 -6.73 -2.56 17.94
N ALA A 215 -8.07 -2.47 17.93
CA ALA A 215 -8.77 -1.23 17.65
C ALA A 215 -8.50 -0.11 18.68
N ARG A 216 -8.23 -0.48 19.95
CA ARG A 216 -7.84 0.48 20.98
C ARG A 216 -6.46 1.13 20.74
N GLN A 217 -5.47 0.40 20.25
CA GLN A 217 -4.15 0.97 19.88
C GLN A 217 -4.33 2.09 18.83
N PHE A 218 -5.14 1.85 17.79
CA PHE A 218 -5.44 2.90 16.81
C PHE A 218 -6.28 4.04 17.39
N ALA A 219 -7.19 3.77 18.34
CA ALA A 219 -8.00 4.82 18.95
C ALA A 219 -7.18 5.80 19.79
N GLU A 220 -6.15 5.30 20.47
CA GLU A 220 -5.17 6.15 21.13
C GLU A 220 -4.42 7.01 20.11
N GLU A 221 -3.89 6.42 19.04
CA GLU A 221 -3.17 7.19 18.03
C GLU A 221 -4.07 8.22 17.34
N PHE A 222 -5.31 7.85 17.04
CA PHE A 222 -6.28 8.81 16.50
C PHE A 222 -6.48 9.97 17.46
N ALA A 223 -6.57 9.72 18.77
CA ALA A 223 -6.75 10.77 19.76
C ALA A 223 -5.52 11.69 19.83
N ARG A 224 -4.30 11.14 19.75
CA ARG A 224 -3.04 11.89 19.69
C ARG A 224 -3.03 12.80 18.45
N LEU A 225 -3.16 12.22 17.26
CA LEU A 225 -3.15 12.97 16.00
C LEU A 225 -4.27 14.03 15.94
N TRP A 226 -5.47 13.66 16.37
CA TRP A 226 -6.61 14.56 16.40
C TRP A 226 -6.35 15.72 17.35
N ASN A 227 -6.04 15.47 18.62
CA ASN A 227 -5.97 16.52 19.64
C ASN A 227 -4.74 17.42 19.51
N GLU A 228 -3.58 16.87 19.15
CA GLU A 228 -2.30 17.57 19.27
C GLU A 228 -1.77 18.08 17.93
N TYR A 229 -2.17 17.45 16.83
CA TYR A 229 -1.55 17.66 15.52
C TYR A 229 -2.47 18.25 14.46
N SER A 230 -3.78 18.28 14.71
CA SER A 230 -4.75 18.65 13.69
C SER A 230 -5.52 19.93 13.98
N GLU A 231 -6.10 20.49 12.93
CA GLU A 231 -7.03 21.61 12.99
C GLU A 231 -8.33 21.24 12.27
N ILE A 232 -9.45 21.80 12.73
CA ILE A 232 -10.75 21.55 12.11
C ILE A 232 -10.83 22.17 10.72
N VAL A 233 -11.33 21.41 9.76
CA VAL A 233 -11.61 21.86 8.39
C VAL A 233 -13.12 21.99 8.17
N TYR A 234 -13.91 21.06 8.69
CA TYR A 234 -15.37 21.08 8.63
C TYR A 234 -15.98 20.52 9.91
N GLY A 235 -17.10 21.12 10.33
CA GLY A 235 -17.84 20.72 11.52
C GLY A 235 -17.27 21.34 12.80
N ARG A 236 -17.74 20.85 13.95
CA ARG A 236 -17.26 21.30 15.26
C ARG A 236 -16.00 20.54 15.67
N TRP A 237 -15.07 21.25 16.32
CA TRP A 237 -13.96 20.60 16.99
C TRP A 237 -14.42 19.99 18.31
N LEU A 238 -14.29 18.67 18.43
CA LEU A 238 -14.50 17.94 19.69
C LEU A 238 -13.25 17.14 19.99
N PRO A 239 -12.58 17.36 21.14
CA PRO A 239 -11.41 16.59 21.50
C PRO A 239 -11.75 15.11 21.65
N GLU A 240 -10.81 14.27 21.28
CA GLU A 240 -10.86 12.83 21.46
C GLU A 240 -10.39 12.45 22.85
N LYS A 241 -10.99 11.39 23.42
CA LYS A 241 -10.51 10.87 24.69
C LYS A 241 -9.21 10.12 24.45
N TYR A 242 -8.12 10.66 24.98
CA TYR A 242 -6.85 9.94 25.02
C TYR A 242 -6.90 8.88 26.14
N LEU A 243 -6.66 7.63 25.77
CA LEU A 243 -6.55 6.50 26.68
C LEU A 243 -5.30 5.74 26.27
N GLU A 244 -4.25 5.85 27.07
CA GLU A 244 -3.02 5.10 26.84
C GLU A 244 -3.33 3.60 26.77
N THR A 245 -2.76 2.93 25.78
CA THR A 245 -2.96 1.50 25.57
C THR A 245 -1.65 0.76 25.62
N SER A 246 -1.72 -0.50 26.02
CA SER A 246 -0.59 -1.41 25.92
C SER A 246 -0.97 -2.59 25.04
N HIS A 247 0.02 -3.10 24.31
CA HIS A 247 -0.16 -4.31 23.52
C HIS A 247 -0.63 -5.48 24.41
N VAL A 248 -1.67 -6.17 23.95
CA VAL A 248 -2.20 -7.37 24.59
C VAL A 248 -1.59 -8.61 23.88
N PRO A 249 -0.85 -9.48 24.59
CA PRO A 249 -0.32 -10.71 24.01
C PRO A 249 -1.41 -11.54 23.32
N GLY A 250 -1.09 -12.12 22.17
CA GLY A 250 -2.06 -12.86 21.35
C GLY A 250 -2.77 -12.05 20.26
N TYR A 251 -2.62 -10.72 20.27
CA TYR A 251 -3.15 -9.82 19.24
C TYR A 251 -2.02 -9.27 18.37
N VAL A 252 -2.35 -8.49 17.33
CA VAL A 252 -1.35 -7.72 16.59
C VAL A 252 -0.77 -6.62 17.49
N LYS A 253 0.57 -6.54 17.54
CA LYS A 253 1.30 -5.38 18.08
C LYS A 253 1.40 -4.33 16.99
N ILE A 254 1.05 -3.09 17.32
CA ILE A 254 1.21 -1.95 16.44
C ILE A 254 2.25 -1.04 17.07
N VAL A 255 3.17 -0.55 16.25
CA VAL A 255 4.23 0.37 16.68
C VAL A 255 4.07 1.64 15.88
N PHE A 256 3.88 2.75 16.58
CA PHE A 256 3.78 4.08 16.02
C PHE A 256 5.05 4.85 16.36
N ASN A 257 5.63 5.56 15.40
CA ASN A 257 6.80 6.41 15.71
C ASN A 257 6.41 7.78 16.28
N SER A 258 5.13 7.98 16.60
CA SER A 258 4.54 9.13 17.30
C SER A 258 4.43 8.92 18.81
N GLU A 259 4.54 7.68 19.29
CA GLU A 259 4.46 7.33 20.70
C GLU A 259 5.68 7.87 21.47
N PRO A 260 5.50 8.48 22.65
CA PRO A 260 6.60 9.00 23.44
C PRO A 260 7.16 7.86 24.30
N VAL A 261 8.47 7.65 24.24
CA VAL A 261 9.17 6.79 25.20
C VAL A 261 9.43 7.57 26.49
N ASP A 262 9.83 8.82 26.33
CA ASP A 262 10.04 9.81 27.38
C ASP A 262 9.87 11.24 26.81
N GLU A 263 10.27 12.25 27.58
CA GLU A 263 10.13 13.67 27.21
C GLU A 263 11.02 14.11 26.02
N PHE A 264 11.99 13.27 25.62
CA PHE A 264 12.99 13.56 24.60
C PHE A 264 13.00 12.55 23.44
N GLN A 265 12.39 11.38 23.63
CA GLN A 265 12.47 10.28 22.68
C GLN A 265 11.09 9.77 22.28
N LEU A 266 10.99 9.44 21.00
CA LEU A 266 9.84 8.76 20.42
C LEU A 266 10.19 7.31 20.13
N THR A 267 9.16 6.46 20.10
CA THR A 267 9.26 5.05 19.76
C THR A 267 9.91 4.88 18.37
N ARG A 268 10.81 3.91 18.28
CA ARG A 268 11.60 3.63 17.07
C ARG A 268 11.07 2.39 16.36
N ILE A 269 10.48 2.57 15.17
CA ILE A 269 9.96 1.45 14.38
C ILE A 269 11.10 0.60 13.83
N ASP A 270 12.19 1.23 13.39
CA ASP A 270 13.34 0.52 12.82
C ASP A 270 13.97 -0.47 13.82
N SER A 271 13.95 -0.17 15.11
CA SER A 271 14.46 -1.07 16.16
C SER A 271 13.67 -2.39 16.23
N GLU A 272 12.33 -2.33 16.14
CA GLU A 272 11.46 -3.51 16.14
C GLU A 272 11.62 -4.33 14.84
N LEU A 273 11.82 -3.65 13.72
CA LEU A 273 12.11 -4.28 12.43
C LEU A 273 13.47 -4.98 12.43
N ILE A 274 14.52 -4.37 12.98
CA ILE A 274 15.84 -5.00 13.13
C ILE A 274 15.72 -6.27 13.98
N ASN A 275 14.98 -6.21 15.09
CA ASN A 275 14.73 -7.38 15.93
C ASN A 275 14.02 -8.51 15.16
N LEU A 276 13.05 -8.19 14.32
CA LEU A 276 12.39 -9.17 13.45
C LEU A 276 13.36 -9.77 12.42
N ILE A 277 14.16 -8.95 11.74
CA ILE A 277 15.16 -9.39 10.75
C ILE A 277 16.19 -10.34 11.38
N HIS A 278 16.56 -10.11 12.65
CA HIS A 278 17.48 -10.95 13.38
C HIS A 278 16.92 -12.33 13.78
N ARG A 279 15.60 -12.54 13.68
CA ARG A 279 14.94 -13.83 13.95
C ARG A 279 14.93 -14.80 12.76
N VAL A 280 15.57 -14.47 11.64
CA VAL A 280 15.74 -15.42 10.53
C VAL A 280 16.45 -16.68 11.04
N GLU A 281 15.82 -17.83 10.84
CA GLU A 281 16.34 -19.14 11.24
C GLU A 281 17.47 -19.58 10.29
N ALA A 282 18.36 -20.49 10.72
CA ALA A 282 19.54 -20.93 9.94
C ALA A 282 19.22 -21.49 8.55
N SER A 283 18.06 -22.12 8.38
CA SER A 283 17.51 -22.60 7.09
C SER A 283 16.19 -21.89 6.74
N GLY A 284 15.98 -20.71 7.31
CA GLY A 284 14.77 -19.93 7.21
C GLY A 284 14.73 -19.03 5.98
N SER A 285 13.97 -17.94 6.07
CA SER A 285 13.90 -16.97 4.99
C SER A 285 13.54 -15.57 5.44
N LEU A 286 13.88 -14.59 4.62
CA LEU A 286 13.38 -13.23 4.68
C LEU A 286 12.88 -12.81 3.30
N ASP A 287 11.62 -12.40 3.23
CA ASP A 287 10.98 -11.88 2.02
C ASP A 287 10.58 -10.43 2.28
N LEU A 288 11.25 -9.48 1.61
CA LEU A 288 11.00 -8.05 1.72
C LEU A 288 10.34 -7.55 0.42
N ALA A 289 9.16 -6.94 0.51
CA ALA A 289 8.60 -6.13 -0.57
C ALA A 289 8.56 -4.67 -0.11
N MET A 290 9.32 -3.81 -0.79
CA MET A 290 9.55 -2.44 -0.33
C MET A 290 9.50 -1.42 -1.46
N PHE A 291 8.71 -0.38 -1.27
CA PHE A 291 8.66 0.77 -2.17
C PHE A 291 9.96 1.58 -2.15
N SER A 292 10.40 1.96 -0.94
CA SER A 292 11.57 2.79 -0.74
C SER A 292 12.46 2.20 0.35
N LEU A 293 13.71 1.88 -0.04
CA LEU A 293 14.74 1.35 0.84
C LEU A 293 15.96 2.29 0.80
N THR A 294 16.01 3.21 1.76
CA THR A 294 17.08 4.20 1.91
C THR A 294 17.65 4.27 3.34
N ARG A 295 17.10 3.49 4.28
CA ARG A 295 17.57 3.38 5.67
C ARG A 295 18.69 2.34 5.78
N LEU A 296 19.92 2.80 6.02
CA LEU A 296 21.13 1.96 6.02
C LEU A 296 21.09 0.86 7.08
N GLU A 297 20.62 1.17 8.28
CA GLU A 297 20.63 0.27 9.44
C GLU A 297 19.75 -0.98 9.22
N LEU A 298 18.65 -0.82 8.48
CA LEU A 298 17.78 -1.93 8.09
C LEU A 298 18.42 -2.77 6.97
N ALA A 299 19.09 -2.14 6.00
CA ALA A 299 19.82 -2.84 4.95
C ALA A 299 21.02 -3.63 5.53
N GLU A 300 21.76 -3.04 6.47
CA GLU A 300 22.84 -3.72 7.19
C GLU A 300 22.31 -4.85 8.08
N ALA A 301 21.15 -4.69 8.73
CA ALA A 301 20.54 -5.78 9.50
C ALA A 301 20.23 -6.99 8.62
N ILE A 302 19.77 -6.77 7.37
CA ILE A 302 19.60 -7.84 6.38
C ILE A 302 20.94 -8.52 6.06
N LEU A 303 21.98 -7.75 5.71
CA LEU A 303 23.31 -8.29 5.39
C LEU A 303 23.88 -9.12 6.56
N ARG A 304 23.84 -8.58 7.78
CA ARG A 304 24.29 -9.28 9.00
C ARG A 304 23.49 -10.55 9.26
N SER A 305 22.17 -10.53 9.04
CA SER A 305 21.33 -11.70 9.22
C SER A 305 21.63 -12.78 8.17
N ALA A 306 21.90 -12.38 6.93
CA ALA A 306 22.26 -13.28 5.84
C ALA A 306 23.63 -13.94 6.03
N GLU A 307 24.62 -13.16 6.47
CA GLU A 307 25.95 -13.64 6.82
C GLU A 307 25.92 -14.68 7.95
N ARG A 308 25.15 -14.41 9.03
CA ARG A 308 24.99 -15.34 10.15
C ARG A 308 24.25 -16.63 9.78
N ASN A 309 23.39 -16.58 8.77
CA ASN A 309 22.51 -17.69 8.38
C ASN A 309 22.74 -18.08 6.91
N PRO A 310 23.90 -18.66 6.55
CA PRO A 310 24.24 -18.95 5.15
C PRO A 310 23.30 -19.97 4.47
N GLY A 311 22.57 -20.77 5.25
CA GLY A 311 21.55 -21.70 4.75
C GLY A 311 20.16 -21.09 4.55
N ALA A 312 19.93 -19.86 5.02
CA ALA A 312 18.67 -19.15 4.87
C ALA A 312 18.60 -18.40 3.54
N ARG A 313 17.40 -18.03 3.10
CA ARG A 313 17.17 -17.34 1.83
C ARG A 313 16.64 -15.93 2.04
N PHE A 314 17.29 -14.93 1.45
CA PHE A 314 16.88 -13.52 1.52
C PHE A 314 16.45 -13.03 0.14
N ARG A 315 15.20 -12.57 0.02
CA ARG A 315 14.60 -12.08 -1.23
C ARG A 315 14.08 -10.67 -1.03
N LEU A 316 14.62 -9.72 -1.77
CA LEU A 316 14.22 -8.33 -1.72
C LEU A 316 13.57 -7.96 -3.05
N LEU A 317 12.28 -7.67 -3.03
CA LEU A 317 11.52 -7.15 -4.14
C LEU A 317 11.33 -5.64 -3.95
N LEU A 318 11.93 -4.85 -4.82
CA LEU A 318 11.95 -3.40 -4.74
C LEU A 318 11.18 -2.75 -5.90
N ASP A 319 10.72 -1.52 -5.70
CA ASP A 319 10.09 -0.74 -6.76
C ASP A 319 11.06 -0.41 -7.90
N HIS A 320 10.51 -0.14 -9.08
CA HIS A 320 11.26 0.26 -10.28
C HIS A 320 12.20 1.42 -10.00
N ALA A 321 11.74 2.41 -9.23
CA ALA A 321 12.53 3.59 -8.93
C ALA A 321 13.79 3.28 -8.11
N GLN A 322 13.84 2.16 -7.38
CA GLN A 322 14.98 1.77 -6.53
C GLN A 322 16.17 1.19 -7.31
N LEU A 323 16.01 0.97 -8.62
CA LEU A 323 17.03 0.39 -9.50
C LEU A 323 18.17 1.38 -9.82
N ASP A 324 17.81 2.64 -10.08
CA ASP A 324 18.73 3.66 -10.58
C ASP A 324 19.32 4.47 -9.44
N ASP A 325 20.57 4.19 -9.10
CA ASP A 325 21.39 4.80 -8.05
C ASP A 325 22.39 5.84 -8.59
N ALA A 326 22.21 6.34 -9.81
CA ALA A 326 23.13 7.33 -10.40
C ALA A 326 23.20 8.65 -9.61
N ASP A 327 22.12 9.00 -8.91
CA ASP A 327 22.07 10.14 -8.00
C ASP A 327 22.29 9.69 -6.54
N PRO A 328 23.49 9.95 -5.95
CA PRO A 328 23.80 9.52 -4.60
C PRO A 328 22.92 10.19 -3.54
N LEU A 329 22.34 11.36 -3.82
CA LEU A 329 21.45 12.06 -2.87
C LEU A 329 20.16 11.27 -2.60
N GLN A 330 19.75 10.41 -3.54
CA GLN A 330 18.56 9.57 -3.37
C GLN A 330 18.80 8.37 -2.43
N SER A 331 20.06 8.05 -2.12
CA SER A 331 20.45 7.04 -1.12
C SER A 331 19.75 5.69 -1.31
N LYS A 332 19.51 5.26 -2.56
CA LYS A 332 18.84 3.99 -2.86
C LYS A 332 19.75 2.82 -2.53
N LEU A 333 19.31 1.93 -1.65
CA LEU A 333 20.16 0.87 -1.11
C LEU A 333 20.01 -0.47 -1.80
N GLY A 334 19.08 -0.65 -2.75
CA GLY A 334 18.95 -1.90 -3.50
C GLY A 334 20.27 -2.32 -4.18
N PRO A 335 20.84 -1.48 -5.06
CA PRO A 335 22.12 -1.77 -5.70
C PRO A 335 23.29 -1.89 -4.70
N TRP A 336 23.27 -1.06 -3.65
CA TRP A 336 24.27 -1.11 -2.58
C TRP A 336 24.26 -2.46 -1.83
N VAL A 337 23.08 -3.01 -1.52
CA VAL A 337 22.96 -4.33 -0.86
C VAL A 337 23.57 -5.43 -1.72
N GLU A 338 23.31 -5.45 -3.03
CA GLU A 338 23.90 -6.45 -3.94
C GLU A 338 25.42 -6.32 -4.02
N GLN A 339 25.91 -5.09 -4.19
CA GLN A 339 27.35 -4.83 -4.21
C GLN A 339 27.99 -5.29 -2.90
N LYS A 340 27.41 -4.92 -1.75
CA LYS A 340 27.99 -5.20 -0.45
C LYS A 340 27.93 -6.68 -0.08
N ALA A 341 26.86 -7.38 -0.48
CA ALA A 341 26.78 -8.83 -0.36
C ALA A 341 27.90 -9.52 -1.16
N ALA A 342 28.16 -9.09 -2.40
CA ALA A 342 29.24 -9.63 -3.22
C ALA A 342 30.63 -9.38 -2.61
N GLU A 343 30.89 -8.17 -2.11
CA GLU A 343 32.14 -7.81 -1.42
C GLU A 343 32.39 -8.67 -0.16
N LEU A 344 31.33 -9.04 0.55
CA LEU A 344 31.39 -9.86 1.76
C LEU A 344 31.30 -11.38 1.50
N GLY A 345 31.12 -11.80 0.24
CA GLY A 345 30.92 -13.22 -0.12
C GLY A 345 29.58 -13.81 0.33
N ILE A 346 28.56 -12.97 0.56
CA ILE A 346 27.21 -13.37 0.96
C ILE A 346 26.42 -13.76 -0.30
N ASN A 347 26.18 -15.06 -0.48
CA ASN A 347 25.57 -15.60 -1.71
C ASN A 347 24.06 -15.91 -1.60
N ASN A 348 23.47 -15.71 -0.42
CA ASN A 348 22.08 -16.08 -0.12
C ASN A 348 21.10 -14.90 -0.15
N ILE A 349 21.52 -13.75 -0.68
CA ILE A 349 20.68 -12.58 -0.94
C ILE A 349 20.38 -12.48 -2.44
N GLN A 350 19.11 -12.22 -2.77
CA GLN A 350 18.67 -11.90 -4.12
C GLN A 350 17.81 -10.65 -4.09
N VAL A 351 18.09 -9.71 -4.99
CA VAL A 351 17.28 -8.51 -5.19
C VAL A 351 16.63 -8.56 -6.57
N ARG A 352 15.35 -8.18 -6.65
CA ARG A 352 14.60 -8.02 -7.89
C ARG A 352 13.85 -6.70 -7.86
N TYR A 353 13.67 -6.12 -9.03
CA TYR A 353 12.98 -4.85 -9.20
C TYR A 353 11.70 -5.07 -9.99
N ARG A 354 10.56 -4.59 -9.50
CA ARG A 354 9.36 -4.47 -10.33
C ARG A 354 9.67 -3.50 -11.45
N PHE A 355 9.56 -3.92 -12.70
CA PHE A 355 10.02 -3.12 -13.84
C PHE A 355 8.93 -3.01 -14.90
N ARG A 356 8.75 -1.82 -15.45
CA ARG A 356 7.79 -1.56 -16.53
C ARG A 356 8.39 -0.73 -17.65
N ARG A 357 8.35 -1.23 -18.88
CA ARG A 357 8.96 -0.55 -20.04
C ARG A 357 8.20 0.71 -20.42
N ASN A 358 6.87 0.65 -20.34
CA ASN A 358 5.99 1.78 -20.61
C ASN A 358 5.92 2.82 -19.48
N ALA A 359 6.72 2.67 -18.42
CA ALA A 359 6.86 3.71 -17.39
C ALA A 359 7.80 4.85 -17.81
N TYR A 360 8.54 4.71 -18.92
CA TYR A 360 9.43 5.76 -19.44
C TYR A 360 8.72 6.67 -20.44
N GLY A 361 9.03 7.96 -20.39
CA GLY A 361 8.55 8.94 -21.35
C GLY A 361 9.40 10.21 -21.33
N PHE A 362 9.03 11.20 -22.14
CA PHE A 362 9.72 12.48 -22.20
C PHE A 362 9.10 13.49 -21.24
N SER A 363 9.89 14.02 -20.31
CA SER A 363 9.45 15.11 -19.42
C SER A 363 9.58 16.44 -20.15
N THR A 364 8.47 17.18 -20.27
CA THR A 364 8.47 18.53 -20.82
C THR A 364 9.14 19.54 -19.88
N GLU A 365 9.06 19.29 -18.57
CA GLU A 365 9.66 20.12 -17.53
C GLU A 365 11.19 19.97 -17.51
N GLU A 366 11.67 18.72 -17.41
CA GLU A 366 13.10 18.43 -17.38
C GLU A 366 13.74 18.39 -18.77
N LYS A 367 12.93 18.46 -19.83
CA LYS A 367 13.34 18.42 -21.25
C LYS A 367 14.22 17.22 -21.59
N LYS A 368 13.96 16.07 -20.96
CA LYS A 368 14.69 14.82 -21.19
C LYS A 368 13.80 13.60 -20.96
N PRO A 369 14.15 12.43 -21.51
CA PRO A 369 13.55 11.17 -21.12
C PRO A 369 13.77 10.87 -19.64
N ILE A 370 12.72 10.43 -18.94
CA ILE A 370 12.77 10.01 -17.54
C ILE A 370 11.85 8.80 -17.30
N LEU A 371 12.01 8.18 -16.13
CA LEU A 371 10.99 7.31 -15.55
C LEU A 371 9.84 8.20 -15.02
N LEU A 372 8.66 8.09 -15.61
CA LEU A 372 7.49 8.87 -15.22
C LEU A 372 6.72 8.15 -14.11
N SER A 373 6.68 8.76 -12.94
CA SER A 373 6.02 8.23 -11.74
C SER A 373 4.56 7.83 -11.99
N PHE A 374 3.78 8.69 -12.65
CA PHE A 374 2.36 8.43 -12.94
C PHE A 374 2.13 7.34 -13.99
N LEU A 375 3.14 7.05 -14.84
CA LEU A 375 3.11 5.90 -15.73
C LEU A 375 3.59 4.64 -15.03
N SER A 376 4.27 4.72 -13.88
CA SER A 376 4.77 3.59 -13.12
C SER A 376 3.71 3.07 -12.13
N LEU A 377 3.33 1.80 -12.25
CA LEU A 377 2.45 1.14 -11.30
C LEU A 377 3.35 0.75 -10.13
N PHE A 378 3.40 1.59 -9.10
CA PHE A 378 4.35 1.38 -8.01
C PHE A 378 4.17 0.03 -7.33
N LEU A 379 5.29 -0.67 -7.10
CA LEU A 379 5.36 -1.64 -6.01
C LEU A 379 5.32 -0.85 -4.71
N HIS A 380 4.14 -0.66 -4.15
CA HIS A 380 3.95 0.25 -3.01
C HIS A 380 3.72 -0.50 -1.69
N HIS A 381 4.06 -1.79 -1.64
CA HIS A 381 4.11 -2.57 -0.40
C HIS A 381 5.26 -2.09 0.50
N LYS A 382 5.03 -2.19 1.81
CA LYS A 382 6.03 -2.08 2.87
C LYS A 382 5.84 -3.26 3.79
N ASN A 383 6.46 -4.37 3.43
CA ASN A 383 6.28 -5.63 4.11
C ASN A 383 7.59 -6.39 4.22
N VAL A 384 7.85 -6.97 5.37
CA VAL A 384 8.85 -8.01 5.54
C VAL A 384 8.21 -9.23 6.18
N THR A 385 8.48 -10.42 5.64
CA THR A 385 8.08 -11.71 6.20
C THR A 385 9.32 -12.53 6.54
N VAL A 386 9.39 -13.03 7.77
CA VAL A 386 10.50 -13.83 8.30
C VAL A 386 10.04 -15.26 8.58
N ASN A 387 10.78 -16.23 8.04
CA ASN A 387 10.58 -17.67 8.12
C ASN A 387 9.18 -18.16 7.69
N GLY A 388 8.38 -17.30 7.05
CA GLY A 388 6.98 -17.55 6.77
C GLY A 388 6.08 -17.63 8.01
N LYS A 389 6.57 -17.17 9.18
CA LYS A 389 5.88 -17.27 10.48
C LYS A 389 5.67 -15.92 11.15
N GLU A 390 6.49 -14.93 10.84
CA GLU A 390 6.37 -13.58 11.37
C GLU A 390 6.36 -12.58 10.23
N MET A 391 5.61 -11.50 10.37
CA MET A 391 5.48 -10.49 9.33
C MET A 391 5.29 -9.11 9.94
N ALA A 392 5.94 -8.11 9.35
CA ALA A 392 5.71 -6.71 9.64
C ALA A 392 5.18 -6.01 8.39
N ILE A 393 4.09 -5.24 8.55
CA ILE A 393 3.42 -4.53 7.45
C ILE A 393 2.79 -3.23 7.94
N GLY A 394 2.80 -2.18 7.13
CA GLY A 394 2.19 -0.90 7.51
C GLY A 394 2.43 0.20 6.49
N SER A 395 2.47 1.45 6.95
CA SER A 395 2.73 2.62 6.10
C SER A 395 4.23 2.91 5.89
N TYR A 396 5.05 2.38 6.80
CA TYR A 396 6.46 2.73 6.98
C TYR A 396 7.37 2.31 5.82
N ASN A 397 7.81 3.29 5.03
CA ASN A 397 8.95 3.11 4.12
C ASN A 397 10.24 2.93 4.93
N TRP A 398 11.20 2.16 4.44
CA TRP A 398 12.48 2.01 5.11
C TRP A 398 13.38 3.19 4.76
N SER A 399 13.05 4.39 5.27
CA SER A 399 13.75 5.66 5.01
C SER A 399 13.90 6.52 6.27
N ASN A 400 14.86 7.45 6.27
CA ASN A 400 15.02 8.42 7.37
C ASN A 400 13.78 9.31 7.54
N SER A 401 13.14 9.73 6.44
CA SER A 401 11.93 10.54 6.50
C SER A 401 10.77 9.81 7.17
N ALA A 402 10.64 8.49 6.95
CA ALA A 402 9.62 7.68 7.59
C ALA A 402 9.87 7.59 9.10
N GLU A 403 11.12 7.36 9.53
CA GLU A 403 11.45 7.24 10.95
C GLU A 403 11.32 8.55 11.72
N PHE A 404 11.89 9.64 11.19
CA PHE A 404 12.13 10.85 11.97
C PHE A 404 11.18 12.00 11.67
N LEU A 405 10.56 12.02 10.48
CA LEU A 405 9.72 13.14 10.06
C LEU A 405 8.25 12.74 10.06
N ASN A 406 7.89 11.72 9.29
CA ASN A 406 6.50 11.30 9.12
C ASN A 406 5.96 10.59 10.36
N PHE A 407 4.65 10.69 10.58
CA PHE A 407 3.95 9.70 11.38
C PHE A 407 3.72 8.46 10.56
N GLU A 408 4.14 7.33 11.12
CA GLU A 408 4.11 6.03 10.48
C GLU A 408 3.73 4.97 11.51
N ASN A 409 3.22 3.85 11.01
CA ASN A 409 2.92 2.71 11.84
C ASN A 409 3.33 1.39 11.17
N VAL A 410 3.63 0.39 12.00
CA VAL A 410 3.88 -0.99 11.56
C VAL A 410 3.13 -1.98 12.45
N MET A 411 2.41 -2.90 11.83
CA MET A 411 1.73 -4.02 12.45
C MET A 411 2.60 -5.27 12.41
N PHE A 412 2.71 -5.97 13.53
CA PHE A 412 3.49 -7.20 13.66
C PHE A 412 2.57 -8.41 13.85
N PHE A 413 2.70 -9.36 12.93
CA PHE A 413 1.99 -10.64 12.90
C PHE A 413 2.92 -11.77 13.30
N ASN A 414 2.33 -12.78 13.93
CA ASN A 414 3.01 -13.99 14.36
C ASN A 414 2.07 -15.17 14.21
N ALA A 415 2.53 -16.21 13.53
CA ALA A 415 1.81 -17.43 13.18
C ALA A 415 1.19 -18.18 14.37
N PHE A 416 1.74 -18.01 15.58
CA PHE A 416 1.21 -18.64 16.79
C PHE A 416 -0.12 -18.04 17.24
N TYR A 417 -0.50 -16.87 16.73
CA TYR A 417 -1.74 -16.20 17.09
C TYR A 417 -2.85 -16.49 16.07
N LYS A 418 -4.09 -16.56 16.58
CA LYS A 418 -5.27 -16.87 15.79
C LYS A 418 -5.36 -15.90 14.60
N ASP A 419 -5.73 -16.42 13.43
CA ASP A 419 -5.96 -15.65 12.21
C ASP A 419 -4.70 -14.93 11.63
N HIS A 420 -3.52 -15.01 12.25
CA HIS A 420 -2.32 -14.35 11.73
C HIS A 420 -1.66 -15.11 10.58
N GLN A 421 -1.54 -16.44 10.67
CA GLN A 421 -0.88 -17.24 9.62
C GLN A 421 -1.55 -17.05 8.25
N LYS A 422 -2.88 -16.98 8.20
CA LYS A 422 -3.60 -16.74 6.92
C LYS A 422 -3.30 -15.37 6.32
N VAL A 423 -3.08 -14.33 7.13
CA VAL A 423 -2.71 -12.99 6.66
C VAL A 423 -1.29 -13.02 6.09
N ILE A 424 -0.38 -13.74 6.77
CA ILE A 424 0.98 -14.00 6.31
C ILE A 424 0.96 -14.77 4.99
N ASP A 425 0.20 -15.86 4.90
CA ASP A 425 0.10 -16.70 3.70
C ASP A 425 -0.52 -15.94 2.52
N SER A 426 -1.54 -15.13 2.80
CA SER A 426 -2.16 -14.25 1.81
C SER A 426 -1.15 -13.25 1.23
N PHE A 427 -0.29 -12.65 2.07
CA PHE A 427 0.76 -11.75 1.59
C PHE A 427 1.85 -12.51 0.84
N LYS A 428 2.25 -13.68 1.34
CA LYS A 428 3.23 -14.54 0.64
C LYS A 428 2.72 -14.94 -0.75
N ALA A 429 1.43 -15.17 -0.94
CA ALA A 429 0.87 -15.44 -2.26
C ALA A 429 1.06 -14.24 -3.23
N GLU A 430 0.85 -13.00 -2.75
CA GLU A 430 1.18 -11.79 -3.53
C GLU A 430 2.67 -11.73 -3.86
N PHE A 431 3.51 -11.92 -2.84
CA PHE A 431 4.96 -11.88 -2.98
C PHE A 431 5.46 -12.90 -3.99
N GLU A 432 5.04 -14.17 -3.90
CA GLU A 432 5.45 -15.22 -4.82
C GLU A 432 4.99 -14.97 -6.25
N THR A 433 3.79 -14.41 -6.42
CA THR A 433 3.28 -14.03 -7.75
C THR A 433 4.15 -12.95 -8.37
N LEU A 434 4.43 -11.87 -7.63
CA LEU A 434 5.31 -10.80 -8.08
C LEU A 434 6.73 -11.30 -8.34
N TRP A 435 7.31 -12.00 -7.36
CA TRP A 435 8.67 -12.53 -7.40
C TRP A 435 8.87 -13.45 -8.60
N SER A 436 7.93 -14.35 -8.87
CA SER A 436 8.05 -15.34 -9.95
C SER A 436 7.77 -14.76 -11.33
N SER A 437 7.23 -13.53 -11.43
CA SER A 437 6.88 -12.90 -12.69
C SER A 437 8.10 -12.24 -13.34
N ARG A 438 9.00 -13.04 -13.91
CA ARG A 438 10.17 -12.53 -14.65
C ARG A 438 9.74 -11.85 -15.94
N MET A 439 10.38 -10.73 -16.26
CA MET A 439 10.22 -10.09 -17.56
C MET A 439 10.63 -11.07 -18.68
N PRO A 440 9.79 -11.29 -19.71
CA PRO A 440 10.14 -12.15 -20.82
C PRO A 440 11.20 -11.49 -21.73
N ALA A 441 12.04 -12.30 -22.37
CA ALA A 441 13.00 -11.81 -23.36
C ALA A 441 12.32 -11.25 -24.63
N ARG A 442 11.10 -11.71 -24.94
CA ARG A 442 10.31 -11.26 -26.09
C ARG A 442 8.87 -10.96 -25.69
N ILE A 443 8.38 -9.82 -26.16
CA ILE A 443 6.99 -9.38 -26.02
C ILE A 443 6.40 -9.33 -27.43
N ASP A 444 5.40 -10.19 -27.69
CA ASP A 444 4.73 -10.36 -28.97
C ASP A 444 3.28 -9.82 -28.97
N ARG A 445 2.76 -9.52 -27.78
CA ARG A 445 1.45 -8.92 -27.53
C ARG A 445 1.48 -8.12 -26.23
N PRO A 446 0.57 -7.13 -26.05
CA PRO A 446 0.50 -6.37 -24.82
C PRO A 446 0.27 -7.28 -23.61
N ARG A 447 1.00 -7.05 -22.51
CA ARG A 447 0.90 -7.81 -21.25
C ARG A 447 0.27 -6.98 -20.13
N LYS A 448 -0.88 -6.37 -20.45
CA LYS A 448 -1.54 -5.41 -19.57
C LYS A 448 -1.79 -5.98 -18.18
N GLY A 449 -1.34 -5.26 -17.15
CA GLY A 449 -1.61 -5.60 -15.75
C GLY A 449 -0.84 -6.81 -15.20
N LEU A 450 0.02 -7.45 -16.00
CA LEU A 450 0.89 -8.52 -15.50
C LEU A 450 2.13 -7.91 -14.86
N PRO A 451 2.43 -8.20 -13.57
CA PRO A 451 3.66 -7.72 -12.97
C PRO A 451 4.87 -8.33 -13.66
N GLN A 452 5.98 -7.59 -13.70
CA GLN A 452 7.23 -8.05 -14.28
C GLN A 452 8.38 -7.64 -13.38
N THR A 453 9.38 -8.51 -13.27
CA THR A 453 10.58 -8.31 -12.46
C THR A 453 11.85 -8.55 -13.26
N VAL A 454 12.90 -7.83 -12.89
CA VAL A 454 14.24 -7.91 -13.49
C VAL A 454 15.28 -8.00 -12.38
N THR A 455 16.47 -8.53 -12.69
CA THR A 455 17.66 -8.35 -11.85
C THR A 455 18.22 -6.93 -11.99
N LEU A 456 19.16 -6.52 -11.13
CA LEU A 456 19.83 -5.23 -11.26
C LEU A 456 20.54 -5.04 -12.60
N ALA A 457 21.32 -6.03 -13.03
CA ALA A 457 22.05 -5.98 -14.29
C ALA A 457 21.11 -5.85 -15.50
N GLU A 458 20.05 -6.67 -15.53
CA GLU A 458 19.01 -6.60 -16.57
C GLU A 458 18.30 -5.24 -16.54
N GLY A 459 17.88 -4.79 -15.37
CA GLY A 459 17.19 -3.53 -15.16
C GLY A 459 18.02 -2.34 -15.60
N LYS A 460 19.29 -2.22 -15.17
CA LYS A 460 20.18 -1.11 -15.54
C LYS A 460 20.44 -1.07 -17.05
N ALA A 461 20.65 -2.24 -17.66
CA ALA A 461 20.81 -2.33 -19.12
C ALA A 461 19.55 -1.84 -19.85
N LEU A 462 18.36 -2.26 -19.41
CA LEU A 462 17.10 -1.81 -19.97
C LEU A 462 16.86 -0.32 -19.73
N HIS A 463 17.10 0.18 -18.51
CA HIS A 463 16.94 1.58 -18.15
C HIS A 463 17.71 2.51 -19.11
N HIS A 464 19.02 2.28 -19.26
CA HIS A 464 19.85 3.07 -20.17
C HIS A 464 19.41 2.96 -21.63
N LYS A 465 19.05 1.74 -22.05
CA LYS A 465 18.57 1.49 -23.40
C LYS A 465 17.30 2.27 -23.69
N LEU A 466 16.30 2.19 -22.82
CA LEU A 466 15.00 2.82 -22.97
C LEU A 466 15.09 4.36 -22.96
N LEU A 467 15.88 4.94 -22.06
CA LEU A 467 16.13 6.40 -22.06
C LEU A 467 16.75 6.86 -23.38
N ARG A 468 17.79 6.16 -23.86
CA ARG A 468 18.46 6.47 -25.13
C ARG A 468 17.50 6.40 -26.32
N THR A 469 16.60 5.42 -26.37
CA THR A 469 15.59 5.33 -27.42
C THR A 469 14.73 6.59 -27.46
N LEU A 470 14.34 7.13 -26.30
CA LEU A 470 13.43 8.27 -26.21
C LEU A 470 14.08 9.65 -26.41
N GLU A 471 15.41 9.73 -26.52
CA GLU A 471 16.14 10.97 -26.82
C GLU A 471 15.74 11.58 -28.17
N LYS A 472 15.30 10.75 -29.13
CA LYS A 472 14.85 11.23 -30.45
C LYS A 472 13.42 11.70 -30.39
N GLU A 473 13.17 12.88 -30.95
CA GLU A 473 11.86 13.53 -30.98
C GLU A 473 10.78 12.64 -31.61
N GLU A 474 11.07 12.02 -32.75
CA GLU A 474 10.10 11.13 -33.40
C GLU A 474 9.70 9.94 -32.52
N ASN A 475 10.58 9.45 -31.65
CA ASN A 475 10.32 8.26 -30.85
C ASN A 475 9.34 8.60 -29.72
N HIS A 476 9.61 9.65 -28.94
CA HIS A 476 8.70 10.00 -27.86
C HIS A 476 7.37 10.59 -28.36
N LYS A 477 7.35 11.28 -29.52
CA LYS A 477 6.08 11.71 -30.14
C LYS A 477 5.23 10.54 -30.60
N VAL A 478 5.82 9.50 -31.20
CA VAL A 478 5.08 8.27 -31.53
C VAL A 478 4.58 7.59 -30.27
N LEU A 479 5.44 7.40 -29.25
CA LEU A 479 5.03 6.76 -27.99
C LEU A 479 3.90 7.52 -27.29
N ALA A 480 3.92 8.87 -27.30
CA ALA A 480 2.88 9.69 -26.71
C ALA A 480 1.50 9.53 -27.37
N THR A 481 1.43 9.05 -28.62
CA THR A 481 0.15 8.72 -29.26
C THR A 481 -0.46 7.43 -28.69
N LEU A 482 0.34 6.57 -28.08
CA LEU A 482 -0.07 5.27 -27.56
C LEU A 482 -0.11 5.35 -26.04
N ASP A 483 -1.23 5.77 -25.47
CA ASP A 483 -1.45 5.62 -24.02
C ASP A 483 -1.50 4.14 -23.60
N ARG A 484 -1.62 3.89 -22.29
CA ARG A 484 -1.62 2.54 -21.72
C ARG A 484 -2.67 1.62 -22.35
N GLU A 485 -3.85 2.16 -22.68
CA GLU A 485 -4.96 1.36 -23.18
C GLU A 485 -5.06 1.34 -24.71
N ALA A 486 -4.37 2.26 -25.39
CA ALA A 486 -4.46 2.51 -26.81
C ALA A 486 -4.08 1.31 -27.68
N PHE A 487 -4.83 1.20 -28.78
CA PHE A 487 -4.51 0.42 -29.95
C PHE A 487 -4.68 1.34 -31.16
N LYS A 488 -3.61 1.60 -31.92
CA LYS A 488 -3.67 2.50 -33.08
C LYS A 488 -3.06 1.88 -34.32
N THR A 489 -3.68 2.12 -35.46
CA THR A 489 -3.12 1.79 -36.77
C THR A 489 -1.96 2.74 -37.10
N PHE A 490 -1.18 2.41 -38.14
CA PHE A 490 -0.11 3.29 -38.60
C PHE A 490 -0.62 4.68 -38.97
N ASP A 491 -1.73 4.76 -39.70
CA ASP A 491 -2.28 6.04 -40.18
C ASP A 491 -2.80 6.91 -39.03
N GLN A 492 -3.38 6.30 -38.00
CA GLN A 492 -3.78 7.00 -36.78
C GLN A 492 -2.57 7.59 -36.06
N ILE A 493 -1.46 6.84 -35.95
CA ILE A 493 -0.23 7.35 -35.34
C ILE A 493 0.34 8.53 -36.15
N VAL A 494 0.29 8.47 -37.49
CA VAL A 494 0.71 9.58 -38.36
C VAL A 494 -0.14 10.83 -38.09
N ALA A 495 -1.46 10.69 -38.06
CA ALA A 495 -2.37 11.80 -37.80
C ALA A 495 -2.13 12.41 -36.40
N ASP A 496 -2.06 11.58 -35.37
CA ASP A 496 -2.01 12.03 -33.98
C ASP A 496 -0.64 12.58 -33.57
N SER A 497 0.44 12.06 -34.14
CA SER A 497 1.80 12.52 -33.81
C SER A 497 2.18 13.82 -34.50
N GLY A 498 1.48 14.19 -35.58
CA GLY A 498 1.85 15.32 -36.44
C GLY A 498 3.18 15.14 -37.18
N LEU A 499 3.72 13.92 -37.23
CA LEU A 499 4.97 13.59 -37.91
C LEU A 499 4.73 13.16 -39.35
N SER A 500 5.73 13.33 -40.22
CA SER A 500 5.70 12.70 -41.55
C SER A 500 5.71 11.17 -41.44
N GLU A 501 5.12 10.47 -42.41
CA GLU A 501 5.16 9.00 -42.48
C GLU A 501 6.58 8.44 -42.31
N LYS A 502 7.58 9.10 -42.93
CA LYS A 502 8.99 8.68 -42.85
C LYS A 502 9.48 8.69 -41.39
N ASN A 503 9.15 9.74 -40.64
CA ASN A 503 9.53 9.87 -39.25
C ASN A 503 8.76 8.89 -38.36
N VAL A 504 7.46 8.68 -38.60
CA VAL A 504 6.68 7.66 -37.87
C VAL A 504 7.22 6.26 -38.10
N ARG A 505 7.55 5.87 -39.34
CA ARG A 505 8.18 4.56 -39.62
C ARG A 505 9.50 4.41 -38.89
N ARG A 506 10.32 5.47 -38.82
CA ARG A 506 11.58 5.46 -38.07
C ARG A 506 11.34 5.29 -36.57
N GLY A 507 10.36 6.03 -36.02
CA GLY A 507 9.96 5.95 -34.63
C GLY A 507 9.45 4.58 -34.23
N ILE A 508 8.49 4.04 -34.98
CA ILE A 508 7.94 2.70 -34.76
C ILE A 508 9.04 1.64 -34.78
N ARG A 509 9.93 1.65 -35.79
CA ARG A 509 11.03 0.67 -35.86
C ARG A 509 11.94 0.71 -34.64
N ALA A 510 12.28 1.91 -34.15
CA ALA A 510 13.12 2.06 -32.97
C ALA A 510 12.40 1.57 -31.70
N LEU A 511 11.14 1.97 -31.51
CA LEU A 511 10.33 1.56 -30.36
C LEU A 511 10.04 0.06 -30.35
N GLU A 512 9.80 -0.58 -31.50
CA GLU A 512 9.63 -2.04 -31.62
C GLU A 512 10.93 -2.79 -31.30
N ALA A 513 12.08 -2.32 -31.81
CA ALA A 513 13.38 -2.93 -31.56
C ALA A 513 13.74 -2.95 -30.07
N ASP A 514 13.27 -1.94 -29.33
CA ASP A 514 13.52 -1.79 -27.90
C ASP A 514 12.32 -2.23 -27.03
N GLN A 515 11.29 -2.77 -27.69
CA GLN A 515 10.08 -3.34 -27.08
C GLN A 515 9.34 -2.32 -26.20
N PHE A 516 9.29 -1.06 -26.62
CA PHE A 516 8.34 -0.07 -26.08
C PHE A 516 6.93 -0.33 -26.58
N ILE A 517 6.81 -0.77 -27.83
CA ILE A 517 5.54 -1.05 -28.49
C ILE A 517 5.60 -2.42 -29.14
N VAL A 518 4.41 -2.99 -29.35
CA VAL A 518 4.23 -4.26 -30.06
C VAL A 518 3.22 -4.08 -31.17
N LYS A 519 3.54 -4.60 -32.35
CA LYS A 519 2.59 -4.76 -33.44
C LYS A 519 1.77 -6.03 -33.25
N TRP A 520 0.46 -5.92 -33.27
CA TRP A 520 -0.45 -7.05 -33.13
C TRP A 520 -1.79 -6.80 -33.84
N ASN A 521 -2.59 -7.86 -33.97
CA ASN A 521 -3.92 -7.78 -34.59
C ASN A 521 -5.00 -7.72 -33.52
N LYS A 522 -5.86 -6.70 -33.57
CA LYS A 522 -7.05 -6.55 -32.73
C LYS A 522 -8.27 -6.50 -33.65
N ASP A 523 -9.21 -7.42 -33.47
CA ASP A 523 -10.46 -7.48 -34.24
C ASP A 523 -10.25 -7.48 -35.77
N GLY A 524 -9.21 -8.20 -36.24
CA GLY A 524 -8.85 -8.29 -37.66
C GLY A 524 -8.06 -7.11 -38.21
N ILE A 525 -7.78 -6.08 -37.41
CA ILE A 525 -7.04 -4.88 -37.80
C ILE A 525 -5.61 -4.96 -37.23
N ALA A 526 -4.60 -4.70 -38.05
CA ALA A 526 -3.20 -4.62 -37.61
C ALA A 526 -2.89 -3.22 -37.04
N GLY A 527 -2.28 -3.18 -35.87
CA GLY A 527 -1.93 -1.93 -35.20
C GLY A 527 -0.87 -2.12 -34.12
N TYR A 528 -0.70 -1.09 -33.30
CA TYR A 528 0.33 -1.00 -32.28
C TYR A 528 -0.27 -0.65 -30.93
N SER A 529 0.34 -1.18 -29.87
CA SER A 529 0.07 -0.83 -28.47
C SER A 529 1.39 -0.78 -27.71
N GLN A 530 1.40 -0.13 -26.55
CA GLN A 530 2.52 -0.23 -25.63
C GLN A 530 2.75 -1.68 -25.18
N ALA A 531 4.02 -2.05 -25.02
CA ALA A 531 4.44 -3.26 -24.36
C ALA A 531 4.43 -2.99 -22.84
N ASP A 532 3.33 -3.31 -22.16
CA ASP A 532 3.23 -3.22 -20.69
C ASP A 532 4.18 -4.21 -19.99
#